data_AF-A0A937NUH0-F1
#
_entry.id   AF-A0A937NUH0-F1
#
_cell.length_a   1.000
_cell.length_b   1.000
_cell.length_c   1.000
_cell.angle_alpha   90.00
_cell.angle_beta   90.00
_cell.angle_gamma   90.00
#
_symmetry.space_group_name_H-M   'P 1'
#
loop_
_entity.id
_entity.type
_entity.pdbx_description
1 polymer ?
#
loop_
_entity_poly.entity_id
_entity_poly.type
_entity_poly.pdbx_seq_one_letter_code
_entity_poly.pdbx_strand_id
1 'polypeptide(L)'
;MLLPDATRRGEIKFVVARSLPYNARMLIVMGLLFMGFGIQIYGYLFLGAAFLLAATVLSIVRGYSNVPGQLKGKREWRVGNHDQLRTIVKIAEQSKRWDQSLLDITCLRGFLVLAAAVIGITVACIGLFILSQDDLMHALVLDTAVLLLPHWLTGVRRILTNAPLTTKVEQLLSIVSYWEAHPEPGETLTPQIEFRTDGAGEVPTDAKLIMGLPELGDTFPGLQVQVVLNNVQGSDFPYVYCVLVAKPKLNMLKKIKLDAAQGTVLEPKHQGDVDIIVVRQQTTKTSGYHTKPAKVLAIFHLARAMARQLLD
;
A
#
# COMPACT_ATOMS: atom_id res chain seq x y z
N MET A 1 17.20 22.60 -0.18
CA MET A 1 17.62 22.62 -1.61
C MET A 1 16.39 22.93 -2.45
N LEU A 2 16.33 24.10 -3.09
CA LEU A 2 15.14 24.61 -3.78
C LEU A 2 14.96 24.08 -5.21
N LEU A 3 15.97 23.40 -5.76
CA LEU A 3 15.90 22.78 -7.08
C LEU A 3 16.34 21.31 -7.00
N PRO A 4 15.69 20.41 -7.75
CA PRO A 4 16.06 19.00 -7.80
C PRO A 4 17.47 18.81 -8.38
N ASP A 5 18.17 17.80 -7.87
CA ASP A 5 19.50 17.39 -8.34
C ASP A 5 19.53 17.28 -9.86
N ALA A 6 20.62 17.77 -10.47
CA ALA A 6 20.75 17.85 -11.93
C ALA A 6 20.54 16.50 -12.62
N THR A 7 20.90 15.39 -11.95
CA THR A 7 20.72 14.02 -12.41
C THR A 7 19.27 13.54 -12.40
N ARG A 8 18.40 14.12 -11.56
CA ARG A 8 16.99 13.73 -11.39
C ARG A 8 15.99 14.61 -12.14
N ARG A 9 16.45 15.67 -12.81
CA ARG A 9 15.59 16.60 -13.56
C ARG A 9 14.84 15.93 -14.72
N GLY A 10 15.39 14.85 -15.30
CA GLY A 10 14.75 14.05 -16.34
C GLY A 10 13.59 13.16 -15.85
N GLU A 11 13.50 12.93 -14.53
CA GLU A 11 12.45 12.11 -13.91
C GLU A 11 11.15 12.90 -13.71
N ILE A 12 11.23 14.24 -13.77
CA ILE A 12 10.11 15.14 -13.54
C ILE A 12 9.28 15.23 -14.82
N LYS A 13 8.09 14.63 -14.78
CA LYS A 13 7.13 14.69 -15.87
C LYS A 13 6.21 15.87 -15.66
N PHE A 14 6.05 16.73 -16.66
CA PHE A 14 5.12 17.85 -16.61
C PHE A 14 3.82 17.52 -17.33
N VAL A 15 2.72 18.18 -16.95
CA VAL A 15 1.42 17.98 -17.59
C VAL A 15 1.36 18.66 -18.96
N VAL A 16 1.87 19.90 -19.03
CA VAL A 16 1.84 20.78 -20.22
C VAL A 16 3.24 20.87 -20.86
N ALA A 17 3.27 20.98 -22.19
CA ALA A 17 4.49 21.09 -23.01
C ALA A 17 5.52 19.98 -22.70
N ARG A 18 5.10 18.70 -22.76
CA ARG A 18 5.87 17.53 -22.28
C ARG A 18 7.26 17.38 -22.90
N SER A 19 7.46 17.85 -24.12
CA SER A 19 8.74 17.80 -24.85
C SER A 19 9.71 18.93 -24.50
N LEU A 20 9.28 19.93 -23.72
CA LEU A 20 10.09 21.10 -23.40
C LEU A 20 11.19 20.73 -22.37
N PRO A 21 12.47 20.99 -22.68
CA PRO A 21 13.57 20.77 -21.73
C PRO A 21 13.39 21.55 -20.44
N TYR A 22 13.84 20.98 -19.31
CA TYR A 22 13.65 21.58 -17.99
C TYR A 22 14.15 23.03 -17.92
N ASN A 23 15.37 23.30 -18.38
CA ASN A 23 15.96 24.64 -18.31
C ASN A 23 15.19 25.65 -19.17
N ALA A 24 14.79 25.27 -20.39
CA ALA A 24 13.99 26.13 -21.27
C ALA A 24 12.61 26.41 -20.66
N ARG A 25 11.98 25.41 -20.04
CA ARG A 25 10.73 25.59 -19.28
C ARG A 25 10.90 26.62 -18.18
N MET A 26 11.93 26.49 -17.34
CA MET A 26 12.15 27.43 -16.24
C MET A 26 12.37 28.86 -16.73
N LEU A 27 13.09 29.03 -17.86
CA LEU A 27 13.31 30.33 -18.46
C LEU A 27 12.00 30.96 -18.96
N ILE A 28 11.15 30.16 -19.62
CA ILE A 28 9.81 30.62 -20.07
C ILE A 28 8.92 30.95 -18.88
N VAL A 29 8.90 30.11 -17.83
CA VAL A 29 8.14 30.37 -16.60
C VAL A 29 8.60 31.68 -15.96
N MET A 30 9.90 31.89 -15.79
CA MET A 30 10.44 33.15 -15.25
C MET A 30 10.04 34.35 -16.12
N GLY A 31 10.14 34.24 -17.45
CA GLY A 31 9.72 35.29 -18.37
C GLY A 31 8.23 35.64 -18.22
N LEU A 32 7.36 34.63 -18.14
CA LEU A 32 5.92 34.82 -17.91
C LEU A 32 5.63 35.47 -16.56
N LEU A 33 6.35 35.11 -15.49
CA LEU A 33 6.21 35.74 -14.18
C LEU A 33 6.60 37.22 -14.22
N PHE A 34 7.76 37.55 -14.79
CA PHE A 34 8.21 38.95 -14.91
C PHE A 34 7.26 39.78 -15.77
N MET A 35 6.75 39.23 -16.87
CA MET A 35 5.74 39.91 -17.68
C MET A 35 4.43 40.10 -16.92
N GLY A 36 3.96 39.08 -16.20
CA GLY A 36 2.72 39.15 -15.43
C GLY A 36 2.74 40.25 -14.38
N PHE A 37 3.76 40.26 -13.52
CA PHE A 37 3.95 41.31 -12.52
C PHE A 37 4.19 42.68 -13.16
N GLY A 38 4.98 42.74 -14.24
CA GLY A 38 5.23 44.00 -14.96
C GLY A 38 3.94 44.62 -15.50
N ILE A 39 3.09 43.82 -16.14
CA ILE A 39 1.78 44.25 -16.69
C ILE A 39 0.84 44.74 -15.57
N GLN A 40 0.85 44.09 -14.40
CA GLN A 40 0.05 44.51 -13.25
C GLN A 40 0.48 45.87 -12.69
N ILE A 41 1.78 46.18 -12.67
CA ILE A 41 2.29 47.50 -12.23
C ILE A 41 1.74 48.64 -13.11
N TYR A 42 1.47 48.37 -14.39
CA TYR A 42 0.86 49.34 -15.31
C TYR A 42 -0.68 49.40 -15.22
N GLY A 43 -1.30 48.74 -14.23
CA GLY A 43 -2.75 48.78 -13.97
C GLY A 43 -3.57 47.71 -14.70
N TYR A 44 -2.94 46.84 -15.50
CA TYR A 44 -3.65 45.79 -16.23
C TYR A 44 -3.76 44.49 -15.42
N LEU A 45 -4.52 44.54 -14.32
CA LEU A 45 -4.63 43.47 -13.33
C LEU A 45 -4.90 42.08 -13.94
N PHE A 46 -5.99 41.96 -14.72
CA PHE A 46 -6.42 40.67 -15.27
C PHE A 46 -5.48 40.13 -16.36
N LEU A 47 -4.87 41.03 -17.15
CA LEU A 47 -3.93 40.63 -18.19
C LEU A 47 -2.67 40.07 -17.56
N GLY A 48 -2.10 40.73 -16.54
CA GLY A 48 -0.94 40.20 -15.85
C GLY A 48 -1.25 38.90 -15.09
N ALA A 49 -2.43 38.79 -14.47
CA ALA A 49 -2.88 37.54 -13.83
C ALA A 49 -2.98 36.36 -14.83
N ALA A 50 -3.36 36.62 -16.09
CA ALA A 50 -3.36 35.59 -17.14
C ALA A 50 -1.94 35.08 -17.46
N PHE A 51 -0.93 35.95 -17.44
CA PHE A 51 0.47 35.55 -17.59
C PHE A 51 0.97 34.74 -16.39
N LEU A 52 0.61 35.13 -15.16
CA LEU A 52 0.93 34.37 -13.95
C LEU A 52 0.26 32.98 -13.99
N LEU A 53 -1.00 32.90 -14.41
CA LEU A 53 -1.70 31.62 -14.56
C LEU A 53 -1.02 30.73 -15.60
N ALA A 54 -0.61 31.29 -16.74
CA ALA A 54 0.14 30.56 -17.76
C ALA A 54 1.48 30.02 -17.21
N ALA A 55 2.18 30.81 -16.40
CA ALA A 55 3.41 30.40 -15.73
C ALA A 55 3.16 29.24 -14.75
N THR A 56 2.10 29.32 -13.95
CA THR A 56 1.71 28.27 -13.01
C THR A 56 1.33 26.98 -13.74
N VAL A 57 0.51 27.07 -14.79
CA VAL A 57 0.08 25.92 -15.61
C VAL A 57 1.27 25.22 -16.27
N LEU A 58 2.24 25.98 -16.78
CA LEU A 58 3.45 25.43 -17.38
C LEU A 58 4.36 24.73 -16.35
N SER A 59 4.27 25.14 -15.09
CA SER A 59 5.01 24.59 -13.96
C SER A 59 4.36 23.34 -13.35
N ILE A 60 3.16 22.95 -13.80
CA ILE A 60 2.44 21.81 -13.26
C ILE A 60 3.19 20.50 -13.53
N VAL A 61 3.64 19.88 -12.44
CA VAL A 61 4.26 18.56 -12.45
C VAL A 61 3.20 17.47 -12.35
N ARG A 62 3.32 16.45 -13.20
CA ARG A 62 2.53 15.23 -13.15
C ARG A 62 2.95 14.43 -11.92
N GLY A 63 1.96 14.03 -11.14
CA GLY A 63 2.16 13.20 -9.96
C GLY A 63 2.99 11.95 -10.21
N TYR A 64 3.74 11.54 -9.19
CA TYR A 64 4.51 10.31 -9.21
C TYR A 64 3.62 9.15 -8.79
N SER A 65 3.61 8.06 -9.56
CA SER A 65 2.91 6.83 -9.16
C SER A 65 3.89 5.67 -9.10
N ASN A 66 3.97 5.05 -7.92
CA ASN A 66 4.68 3.80 -7.69
C ASN A 66 3.75 2.57 -7.80
N VAL A 67 2.49 2.78 -8.19
CA VAL A 67 1.55 1.70 -8.47
C VAL A 67 1.91 1.19 -9.86
N PRO A 68 2.55 0.01 -10.00
CA PRO A 68 2.63 -0.61 -11.31
C PRO A 68 1.20 -0.76 -11.83
N GLY A 69 1.01 -0.67 -13.15
CA GLY A 69 -0.31 -0.80 -13.76
C GLY A 69 -0.95 -2.17 -13.48
N GLN A 70 -1.94 -2.60 -14.28
CA GLN A 70 -2.37 -3.99 -14.21
C GLN A 70 -1.14 -4.90 -14.39
N LEU A 71 -0.70 -5.52 -13.31
CA LEU A 71 0.52 -6.32 -13.31
C LEU A 71 0.25 -7.57 -14.16
N LYS A 72 0.74 -7.58 -15.40
CA LYS A 72 0.58 -8.68 -16.38
C LYS A 72 1.70 -9.72 -16.30
N GLY A 73 2.59 -9.58 -15.33
CA GLY A 73 3.75 -10.43 -15.10
C GLY A 73 3.41 -11.88 -14.73
N LYS A 74 4.40 -12.77 -14.96
CA LYS A 74 4.37 -14.15 -14.45
C LYS A 74 4.38 -14.12 -12.91
N ARG A 75 3.67 -15.07 -12.30
CA ARG A 75 3.64 -15.27 -10.85
C ARG A 75 4.59 -16.40 -10.50
N GLU A 76 5.49 -16.13 -9.55
CA GLU A 76 6.48 -17.10 -9.10
C GLU A 76 6.51 -17.15 -7.58
N TRP A 77 6.38 -18.35 -7.02
CA TRP A 77 6.55 -18.57 -5.58
C TRP A 77 8.02 -18.84 -5.29
N ARG A 78 8.58 -18.09 -4.35
CA ARG A 78 9.97 -18.28 -3.90
C ARG A 78 10.02 -18.45 -2.39
N VAL A 79 10.96 -19.28 -1.94
CA VAL A 79 11.27 -19.42 -0.51
C VAL A 79 11.88 -18.12 -0.04
N GLY A 80 11.36 -17.58 1.06
CA GLY A 80 11.81 -16.34 1.66
C GLY A 80 12.35 -16.52 3.08
N ASN A 81 12.61 -15.39 3.74
CA ASN A 81 13.00 -15.32 5.15
C ASN A 81 11.97 -14.49 5.96
N HIS A 82 11.84 -14.75 7.27
CA HIS A 82 11.06 -13.94 8.21
C HIS A 82 11.44 -12.46 8.13
N ASP A 83 12.70 -12.12 7.90
CA ASP A 83 13.15 -10.74 7.72
C ASP A 83 12.58 -10.07 6.46
N GLN A 84 12.36 -10.83 5.40
CA GLN A 84 11.71 -10.31 4.19
C GLN A 84 10.24 -9.96 4.47
N LEU A 85 9.54 -10.78 5.26
CA LEU A 85 8.18 -10.45 5.73
C LEU A 85 8.18 -9.16 6.55
N ARG A 86 9.12 -9.01 7.50
CA ARG A 86 9.26 -7.78 8.31
C ARG A 86 9.58 -6.56 7.42
N THR A 87 10.37 -6.75 6.36
CA THR A 87 10.71 -5.69 5.40
C THR A 87 9.50 -5.21 4.63
N ILE A 88 8.60 -6.11 4.21
CA ILE A 88 7.34 -5.74 3.53
C ILE A 88 6.50 -4.80 4.41
N VAL A 89 6.35 -5.10 5.69
CA VAL A 89 5.59 -4.26 6.63
C VAL A 89 6.29 -2.91 6.84
N LYS A 90 7.62 -2.90 7.07
CA LYS A 90 8.39 -1.67 7.26
C LYS A 90 8.28 -0.72 6.05
N ILE A 91 8.37 -1.24 4.82
CA ILE A 91 8.23 -0.43 3.60
C ILE A 91 6.83 0.16 3.51
N ALA A 92 5.78 -0.60 3.85
CA ALA A 92 4.41 -0.12 3.85
C ALA A 92 4.18 0.99 4.89
N GLU A 93 4.73 0.84 6.11
CA GLU A 93 4.66 1.87 7.15
C GLU A 93 5.39 3.16 6.77
N GLN A 94 6.62 3.04 6.24
CA GLN A 94 7.39 4.19 5.76
C GLN A 94 6.67 4.91 4.62
N SER A 95 6.08 4.15 3.70
CA SER A 95 5.26 4.68 2.60
C SER A 95 4.06 5.47 3.11
N LYS A 96 3.35 4.95 4.12
CA LYS A 96 2.19 5.63 4.74
C LYS A 96 2.58 6.91 5.47
N ARG A 97 3.76 6.95 6.11
CA ARG A 97 4.26 8.17 6.77
C ARG A 97 4.66 9.25 5.77
N TRP A 98 5.11 8.86 4.58
CA TRP A 98 5.48 9.80 3.52
C TRP A 98 4.28 10.53 2.91
N ASP A 99 3.06 9.97 3.03
CA ASP A 99 1.79 10.51 2.53
C ASP A 99 1.12 11.51 3.50
N GLN A 100 1.90 12.37 4.16
CA GLN A 100 1.39 13.36 5.14
C GLN A 100 1.72 14.82 4.76
N SER A 101 1.84 15.11 3.48
CA SER A 101 2.20 16.44 2.97
C SER A 101 1.08 17.46 3.18
N LEU A 102 1.41 18.67 3.67
CA LEU A 102 0.45 19.78 3.80
C LEU A 102 0.00 20.34 2.44
N LEU A 103 0.76 20.08 1.37
CA LEU A 103 0.51 20.54 0.01
C LEU A 103 0.00 19.40 -0.91
N ASP A 104 -0.43 18.26 -0.36
CA ASP A 104 -1.04 17.18 -1.14
C ASP A 104 -2.49 16.95 -0.73
N ILE A 105 -3.42 17.20 -1.67
CA ILE A 105 -4.85 17.05 -1.45
C ILE A 105 -5.28 15.60 -1.15
N THR A 106 -4.46 14.60 -1.51
CA THR A 106 -4.82 13.19 -1.29
C THR A 106 -4.80 12.75 0.16
N CYS A 107 -4.20 13.54 1.05
CA CYS A 107 -4.20 13.27 2.49
C CYS A 107 -5.12 14.26 3.24
N LEU A 108 -5.71 13.80 4.35
CA LEU A 108 -6.64 14.62 5.15
C LEU A 108 -6.02 15.95 5.60
N ARG A 109 -4.74 15.94 5.97
CA ARG A 109 -4.02 17.15 6.42
C ARG A 109 -3.90 18.17 5.28
N GLY A 110 -3.48 17.74 4.10
CA GLY A 110 -3.36 18.64 2.96
C GLY A 110 -4.71 19.16 2.48
N PHE A 111 -5.76 18.34 2.53
CA PHE A 111 -7.13 18.80 2.29
C PHE A 111 -7.57 19.89 3.29
N LEU A 112 -7.34 19.68 4.59
CA LEU A 112 -7.68 20.68 5.62
C LEU A 112 -6.91 21.99 5.44
N VAL A 113 -5.62 21.91 5.10
CA VAL A 113 -4.80 23.10 4.80
C VAL A 113 -5.30 23.82 3.55
N LEU A 114 -5.64 23.10 2.48
CA LEU A 114 -6.25 23.69 1.28
C LEU A 114 -7.57 24.39 1.62
N ALA A 115 -8.45 23.74 2.38
CA ALA A 115 -9.72 24.32 2.81
C ALA A 115 -9.50 25.61 3.62
N ALA A 116 -8.57 25.60 4.57
CA ALA A 116 -8.21 26.78 5.35
C ALA A 116 -7.62 27.89 4.47
N ALA A 117 -6.76 27.55 3.50
CA ALA A 117 -6.19 28.51 2.56
C ALA A 117 -7.26 29.15 1.67
N VAL A 118 -8.18 28.36 1.11
CA VAL A 118 -9.29 28.86 0.28
C VAL A 118 -10.21 29.76 1.09
N ILE A 119 -10.57 29.37 2.31
CA ILE A 119 -11.38 30.20 3.21
C ILE A 119 -10.64 31.50 3.54
N GLY A 120 -9.36 31.42 3.90
CA GLY A 120 -8.55 32.60 4.21
C GLY A 120 -8.43 33.57 3.04
N ILE A 121 -8.18 33.07 1.82
CA ILE A 121 -8.16 33.87 0.59
C ILE A 121 -9.53 34.49 0.32
N THR A 122 -10.62 33.73 0.49
CA THR A 122 -11.98 34.23 0.26
C THR A 122 -12.34 35.35 1.24
N VAL A 123 -12.04 35.16 2.53
CA VAL A 123 -12.26 36.19 3.56
C VAL A 123 -11.40 37.43 3.27
N ALA A 124 -10.14 37.26 2.86
CA ALA A 124 -9.27 38.36 2.47
C ALA A 124 -9.81 39.10 1.24
N CYS A 125 -10.28 38.41 0.21
CA CYS A 125 -10.93 39.02 -0.96
C CYS A 125 -12.13 39.87 -0.55
N ILE A 126 -13.05 39.32 0.27
CA ILE A 126 -14.25 40.03 0.71
C ILE A 126 -13.87 41.24 1.58
N GLY A 127 -12.96 41.07 2.54
CA GLY A 127 -12.52 42.14 3.42
C GLY A 127 -11.84 43.28 2.67
N LEU A 128 -10.94 42.96 1.72
CA LEU A 128 -10.28 43.97 0.90
C LEU A 128 -11.25 44.67 -0.05
N PHE A 129 -12.19 43.94 -0.66
CA PHE A 129 -13.21 44.55 -1.52
C PHE A 129 -14.09 45.57 -0.77
N ILE A 130 -14.35 45.32 0.52
CA ILE A 130 -15.16 46.23 1.37
C ILE A 130 -14.32 47.40 1.91
N LEU A 131 -13.06 47.16 2.28
CA LEU A 131 -12.25 48.11 3.06
C LEU A 131 -11.21 48.89 2.24
N SER A 132 -10.88 48.45 1.03
CA SER A 132 -9.81 48.99 0.20
C SER A 132 -10.31 49.33 -1.20
N GLN A 133 -10.00 50.53 -1.68
CA GLN A 133 -10.09 50.88 -3.11
C GLN A 133 -8.74 50.76 -3.83
N ASP A 134 -7.72 50.23 -3.15
CA ASP A 134 -6.38 50.09 -3.71
C ASP A 134 -6.30 48.82 -4.59
N ASP A 135 -6.05 49.03 -5.88
CA ASP A 135 -5.87 47.98 -6.89
C ASP A 135 -4.69 47.05 -6.56
N LEU A 136 -3.69 47.53 -5.81
CA LEU A 136 -2.49 46.76 -5.45
C LEU A 136 -2.81 45.63 -4.47
N MET A 137 -3.74 45.85 -3.53
CA MET A 137 -4.19 44.82 -2.59
C MET A 137 -5.01 43.73 -3.29
N HIS A 138 -5.80 44.11 -4.29
CA HIS A 138 -6.54 43.16 -5.12
C HIS A 138 -5.60 42.30 -5.97
N ALA A 139 -4.54 42.91 -6.53
CA ALA A 139 -3.48 42.20 -7.25
C ALA A 139 -2.80 41.15 -6.37
N LEU A 140 -2.38 41.53 -5.17
CA LEU A 140 -1.66 40.65 -4.27
C LEU A 140 -2.46 39.39 -3.89
N VAL A 141 -3.76 39.52 -3.64
CA VAL A 141 -4.61 38.37 -3.32
C VAL A 141 -4.87 37.49 -4.55
N LEU A 142 -5.12 38.10 -5.71
CA LEU A 142 -5.29 37.36 -6.96
C LEU A 142 -4.04 36.56 -7.31
N ASP A 143 -2.86 37.17 -7.19
CA ASP A 143 -1.57 36.54 -7.47
C ASP A 143 -1.30 35.40 -6.50
N THR A 144 -1.59 35.61 -5.21
CA THR A 144 -1.46 34.57 -4.18
C THR A 144 -2.34 33.36 -4.53
N ALA A 145 -3.58 33.60 -4.96
CA ALA A 145 -4.49 32.53 -5.36
C ALA A 145 -3.99 31.79 -6.62
N VAL A 146 -3.60 32.53 -7.67
CA VAL A 146 -3.16 31.99 -8.96
C VAL A 146 -1.84 31.23 -8.86
N LEU A 147 -0.92 31.69 -8.02
CA LEU A 147 0.38 31.06 -7.84
C LEU A 147 0.33 29.88 -6.86
N LEU A 148 -0.41 29.98 -5.75
CA LEU A 148 -0.38 28.97 -4.70
C LEU A 148 -1.41 27.85 -4.89
N LEU A 149 -2.68 28.17 -5.21
CA LEU A 149 -3.76 27.16 -5.21
C LEU A 149 -3.49 25.97 -6.14
N PRO A 150 -2.99 26.16 -7.38
CA PRO A 150 -2.75 25.03 -8.26
C PRO A 150 -1.76 24.02 -7.67
N HIS A 151 -0.83 24.45 -6.81
CA HIS A 151 0.18 23.54 -6.25
C HIS A 151 -0.39 22.43 -5.37
N TRP A 152 -1.55 22.61 -4.72
CA TRP A 152 -2.25 21.53 -4.00
C TRP A 152 -2.85 20.46 -4.92
N LEU A 153 -3.09 20.79 -6.19
CA LEU A 153 -3.61 19.88 -7.21
C LEU A 153 -2.48 19.25 -8.05
N THR A 154 -1.26 19.79 -7.99
CA THR A 154 -0.10 19.28 -8.71
C THR A 154 0.73 18.32 -7.88
N GLY A 155 1.44 17.39 -8.53
CA GLY A 155 2.40 16.54 -7.83
C GLY A 155 1.80 15.45 -6.92
N VAL A 156 0.48 15.20 -7.01
CA VAL A 156 -0.23 14.15 -6.28
C VAL A 156 0.53 12.82 -6.34
N ARG A 157 0.93 12.31 -5.18
CA ARG A 157 1.73 11.08 -5.09
C ARG A 157 0.78 9.90 -4.92
N ARG A 158 0.74 9.00 -5.92
CA ARG A 158 0.01 7.73 -5.80
C ARG A 158 0.97 6.63 -5.41
N ILE A 159 1.07 6.39 -4.11
CA ILE A 159 1.95 5.38 -3.56
C ILE A 159 1.21 4.03 -3.56
N LEU A 160 1.90 2.96 -3.96
CA LEU A 160 1.41 1.60 -3.76
C LEU A 160 1.52 1.25 -2.29
N THR A 161 0.52 1.60 -1.51
CA THR A 161 0.22 0.88 -0.27
C THR A 161 -0.40 -0.44 -0.70
N ASN A 162 0.40 -1.48 -0.82
CA ASN A 162 -0.05 -2.85 -1.08
C ASN A 162 -0.77 -3.38 0.18
N ALA A 163 -1.79 -2.64 0.64
CA ALA A 163 -2.51 -2.86 1.89
C ALA A 163 -3.02 -4.30 2.03
N PRO A 164 -3.52 -4.94 0.95
CA PRO A 164 -3.85 -6.37 0.99
C PRO A 164 -2.70 -7.27 1.45
N LEU A 165 -1.51 -7.12 0.87
CA LEU A 165 -0.34 -7.91 1.22
C LEU A 165 0.13 -7.57 2.63
N THR A 166 0.18 -6.29 3.00
CA THR A 166 0.60 -5.86 4.34
C THR A 166 -0.27 -6.50 5.41
N THR A 167 -1.60 -6.46 5.27
CA THR A 167 -2.53 -7.10 6.22
C THR A 167 -2.32 -8.61 6.31
N LYS A 168 -2.07 -9.30 5.18
CA LYS A 168 -1.75 -10.73 5.20
C LYS A 168 -0.46 -11.01 5.96
N VAL A 169 0.60 -10.26 5.66
CA VAL A 169 1.94 -10.44 6.26
C VAL A 169 1.92 -10.15 7.76
N GLU A 170 1.14 -9.16 8.22
CA GLU A 170 0.94 -8.90 9.66
C GLU A 170 0.36 -10.12 10.40
N GLN A 171 -0.64 -10.80 9.81
CA GLN A 171 -1.19 -12.03 10.39
C GLN A 171 -0.14 -13.15 10.40
N LEU A 172 0.63 -13.33 9.32
CA LEU A 172 1.69 -14.33 9.27
C LEU A 172 2.79 -14.04 10.30
N LEU A 173 3.19 -12.78 10.48
CA LEU A 173 4.19 -12.38 11.47
C LEU A 173 3.71 -12.68 12.90
N SER A 174 2.41 -12.55 13.19
CA SER A 174 1.86 -12.95 14.49
C SER A 174 2.07 -14.44 14.78
N ILE A 175 1.96 -15.28 13.75
CA ILE A 175 2.21 -16.73 13.84
C ILE A 175 3.71 -17.02 13.97
N VAL A 176 4.55 -16.33 13.19
CA VAL A 176 6.00 -16.44 13.30
C VAL A 176 6.46 -16.10 14.71
N SER A 177 6.00 -14.99 15.28
CA SER A 177 6.35 -14.59 16.65
C SER A 177 5.86 -15.60 17.70
N TYR A 178 4.68 -16.19 17.50
CA TYR A 178 4.21 -17.26 18.37
C TYR A 178 5.08 -18.53 18.29
N TRP A 179 5.49 -18.93 17.08
CA TRP A 179 6.34 -20.09 16.85
C TRP A 179 7.77 -19.87 17.39
N GLU A 180 8.36 -18.70 17.16
CA GLU A 180 9.67 -18.31 17.69
C GLU A 180 9.67 -18.32 19.23
N ALA A 181 8.55 -17.98 19.87
CA ALA A 181 8.39 -18.02 21.33
C ALA A 181 8.14 -19.43 21.90
N HIS A 182 7.70 -20.39 21.08
CA HIS A 182 7.40 -21.77 21.49
C HIS A 182 8.07 -22.75 20.53
N PRO A 183 9.41 -22.79 20.45
CA PRO A 183 10.11 -23.68 19.56
C PRO A 183 9.90 -25.13 19.99
N GLU A 184 9.64 -26.00 19.03
CA GLU A 184 9.57 -27.44 19.25
C GLU A 184 10.68 -28.11 18.41
N PRO A 185 11.34 -29.14 18.93
CA PRO A 185 12.39 -29.84 18.19
C PRO A 185 11.82 -30.52 16.94
N GLY A 186 12.62 -30.56 15.89
CA GLY A 186 12.25 -31.19 14.62
C GLY A 186 11.28 -30.39 13.76
N GLU A 187 11.05 -29.11 14.06
CA GLU A 187 10.16 -28.24 13.27
C GLU A 187 10.92 -27.14 12.54
N THR A 188 10.46 -26.82 11.34
CA THR A 188 10.92 -25.67 10.57
C THR A 188 9.72 -24.84 10.17
N LEU A 189 9.84 -23.51 10.18
CA LEU A 189 8.83 -22.60 9.66
C LEU A 189 9.49 -21.71 8.62
N THR A 190 9.04 -21.81 7.38
CA THR A 190 9.62 -21.07 6.25
C THR A 190 8.54 -20.27 5.53
N PRO A 191 8.77 -18.99 5.26
CA PRO A 191 7.84 -18.21 4.45
C PRO A 191 8.06 -18.49 2.97
N GLN A 192 6.97 -18.48 2.20
CA GLN A 192 6.99 -18.40 0.75
C GLN A 192 6.30 -17.12 0.31
N ILE A 193 6.96 -16.38 -0.58
CA ILE A 193 6.48 -15.10 -1.08
C ILE A 193 6.21 -15.27 -2.57
N GLU A 194 5.02 -14.88 -3.00
CA GLU A 194 4.67 -14.78 -4.40
C GLU A 194 5.21 -13.45 -4.93
N PHE A 195 6.05 -13.53 -5.95
CA PHE A 195 6.53 -12.37 -6.68
C PHE A 195 5.88 -12.31 -8.05
N ARG A 196 5.68 -11.09 -8.52
CA ARG A 196 5.24 -10.81 -9.87
C ARG A 196 6.24 -9.89 -10.55
N THR A 197 6.79 -10.35 -11.65
CA THR A 197 7.77 -9.59 -12.44
C THR A 197 7.08 -8.85 -13.57
N ASP A 198 7.13 -7.53 -13.57
CA ASP A 198 6.72 -6.69 -14.69
C ASP A 198 7.97 -6.00 -15.29
N GLY A 199 7.85 -5.40 -16.47
CA GLY A 199 8.97 -4.71 -17.14
C GLY A 199 9.60 -3.56 -16.33
N ALA A 200 8.95 -3.14 -15.23
CA ALA A 200 9.44 -2.13 -14.30
C ALA A 200 10.13 -2.71 -13.05
N GLY A 201 10.10 -4.04 -12.85
CA GLY A 201 10.69 -4.70 -11.70
C GLY A 201 9.81 -5.79 -11.09
N GLU A 202 10.30 -6.36 -9.99
CA GLU A 202 9.65 -7.43 -9.26
C GLU A 202 8.94 -6.90 -8.02
N VAL A 203 7.67 -7.28 -7.84
CA VAL A 203 6.83 -6.81 -6.74
C VAL A 203 6.22 -8.02 -6.02
N PRO A 204 6.31 -8.09 -4.67
CA PRO A 204 5.64 -9.14 -3.92
C PRO A 204 4.11 -8.93 -3.98
N THR A 205 3.37 -10.00 -4.22
CA THR A 205 1.90 -9.98 -4.37
C THR A 205 1.18 -10.81 -3.33
N ASP A 206 1.80 -11.86 -2.81
CA ASP A 206 1.22 -12.70 -1.77
C ASP A 206 2.30 -13.32 -0.86
N ALA A 207 1.89 -13.84 0.29
CA ALA A 207 2.77 -14.56 1.20
C ALA A 207 2.01 -15.68 1.92
N LYS A 208 2.73 -16.77 2.23
CA LYS A 208 2.25 -17.87 3.08
C LYS A 208 3.38 -18.41 3.93
N LEU A 209 3.06 -19.16 4.98
CA LEU A 209 4.06 -19.91 5.76
C LEU A 209 3.93 -21.40 5.47
N ILE A 210 5.04 -22.11 5.50
CA ILE A 210 5.10 -23.57 5.43
C ILE A 210 5.87 -24.06 6.63
N MET A 211 5.18 -24.81 7.49
CA MET A 211 5.81 -25.55 8.57
C MET A 211 6.15 -26.95 8.08
N GLY A 212 7.44 -27.30 8.12
CA GLY A 212 7.95 -28.62 7.75
C GLY A 212 8.35 -29.44 8.96
N LEU A 213 8.22 -30.77 8.82
CA LEU A 213 8.71 -31.77 9.77
C LEU A 213 9.77 -32.62 9.04
N PRO A 214 11.07 -32.29 9.13
CA PRO A 214 12.12 -32.95 8.35
C PRO A 214 12.18 -34.46 8.53
N GLU A 215 11.82 -34.98 9.71
CA GLU A 215 11.78 -36.42 10.01
C GLU A 215 10.81 -37.20 9.12
N LEU A 216 9.72 -36.56 8.66
CA LEU A 216 8.73 -37.18 7.77
C LEU A 216 9.15 -37.14 6.29
N GLY A 217 10.19 -36.37 5.97
CA GLY A 217 10.69 -36.17 4.61
C GLY A 217 9.59 -35.82 3.61
N ASP A 218 9.70 -36.34 2.39
CA ASP A 218 8.78 -36.05 1.28
C ASP A 218 7.36 -36.62 1.46
N THR A 219 7.10 -37.38 2.52
CA THR A 219 5.75 -37.88 2.81
C THR A 219 4.85 -36.82 3.43
N PHE A 220 5.44 -35.75 3.98
CA PHE A 220 4.74 -34.60 4.52
C PHE A 220 5.25 -33.32 3.86
N PRO A 221 4.63 -32.90 2.73
CA PRO A 221 4.93 -31.63 2.09
C PRO A 221 4.87 -30.41 3.02
N GLY A 222 4.12 -30.49 4.11
CA GLY A 222 4.11 -29.49 5.16
C GLY A 222 2.71 -29.06 5.59
N LEU A 223 2.68 -28.29 6.68
CA LEU A 223 1.53 -27.52 7.13
C LEU A 223 1.63 -26.11 6.53
N GLN A 224 0.74 -25.78 5.62
CA GLN A 224 0.69 -24.45 4.98
C GLN A 224 -0.26 -23.53 5.74
N VAL A 225 0.21 -22.34 6.11
CA VAL A 225 -0.62 -21.28 6.69
C VAL A 225 -0.87 -20.24 5.62
N GLN A 226 -2.15 -20.01 5.29
CA GLN A 226 -2.55 -19.06 4.26
C GLN A 226 -3.51 -18.01 4.82
N VAL A 227 -3.40 -16.79 4.30
CA VAL A 227 -4.27 -15.67 4.65
C VAL A 227 -4.97 -15.19 3.38
N VAL A 228 -6.29 -15.28 3.38
CA VAL A 228 -7.15 -14.76 2.31
C VAL A 228 -7.87 -13.53 2.83
N LEU A 229 -8.10 -12.54 1.96
CA LEU A 229 -8.90 -11.37 2.29
C LEU A 229 -10.31 -11.59 1.77
N ASN A 230 -11.28 -11.61 2.69
CA ASN A 230 -12.69 -11.68 2.35
C ASN A 230 -13.25 -10.27 2.29
N ASN A 231 -13.83 -9.89 1.14
CA ASN A 231 -14.55 -8.64 1.03
C ASN A 231 -15.97 -8.80 1.59
N VAL A 232 -16.29 -8.08 2.66
CA VAL A 232 -17.63 -8.04 3.27
C VAL A 232 -18.10 -6.60 3.26
N GLN A 233 -19.16 -6.32 2.49
CA GLN A 233 -19.74 -4.97 2.36
C GLN A 233 -18.70 -3.89 1.96
N GLY A 234 -17.76 -4.23 1.08
CA GLY A 234 -16.73 -3.30 0.62
C GLY A 234 -15.52 -3.16 1.55
N SER A 235 -15.51 -3.82 2.71
CA SER A 235 -14.34 -3.90 3.61
C SER A 235 -13.66 -5.26 3.49
N ASP A 236 -12.33 -5.25 3.36
CA ASP A 236 -11.53 -6.47 3.33
C ASP A 236 -11.15 -6.93 4.74
N PHE A 237 -11.45 -8.19 5.06
CA PHE A 237 -11.11 -8.80 6.34
C PHE A 237 -10.18 -10.00 6.16
N PRO A 238 -9.09 -10.10 6.95
CA PRO A 238 -8.21 -11.26 6.88
C PRO A 238 -8.88 -12.51 7.45
N TYR A 239 -8.74 -13.60 6.70
CA TYR A 239 -9.21 -14.93 7.05
C TYR A 239 -8.05 -15.91 6.97
N VAL A 240 -7.69 -16.50 8.10
CA VAL A 240 -6.56 -17.42 8.21
C VAL A 240 -7.07 -18.86 8.22
N TYR A 241 -6.39 -19.70 7.45
CA TYR A 241 -6.58 -21.14 7.50
C TYR A 241 -5.24 -21.87 7.36
N CYS A 242 -5.23 -23.08 7.88
CA CYS A 242 -4.10 -23.98 7.86
C CYS A 242 -4.45 -25.20 7.01
N VAL A 243 -3.53 -25.67 6.19
CA VAL A 243 -3.71 -26.83 5.32
C VAL A 243 -2.58 -27.82 5.58
N LEU A 244 -2.91 -28.95 6.19
CA LEU A 244 -1.99 -30.07 6.29
C LEU A 244 -2.08 -30.86 4.98
N VAL A 245 -0.93 -31.13 4.36
CA VAL A 245 -0.83 -31.95 3.17
C VAL A 245 0.12 -33.09 3.44
N ALA A 246 -0.31 -34.31 3.16
CA ALA A 246 0.49 -35.53 3.30
C ALA A 246 0.29 -36.46 2.12
N LYS A 247 1.29 -37.26 1.78
CA LYS A 247 1.13 -38.38 0.84
C LYS A 247 0.32 -39.50 1.51
N PRO A 248 -0.51 -40.27 0.78
CA PRO A 248 -1.37 -41.30 1.33
C PRO A 248 -0.63 -42.37 2.14
N LYS A 249 0.66 -42.62 1.82
CA LYS A 249 1.53 -43.54 2.55
C LYS A 249 1.65 -43.20 4.05
N LEU A 250 1.52 -41.92 4.40
CA LEU A 250 1.59 -41.45 5.79
C LEU A 250 0.30 -41.75 6.57
N ASN A 251 -0.80 -42.12 5.89
CA ASN A 251 -2.10 -42.41 6.48
C ASN A 251 -2.58 -41.32 7.45
N MET A 252 -2.38 -40.04 7.08
CA MET A 252 -2.60 -38.88 7.94
C MET A 252 -4.01 -38.86 8.55
N LEU A 253 -5.03 -39.18 7.75
CA LEU A 253 -6.43 -39.14 8.18
C LEU A 253 -6.77 -40.20 9.26
N LYS A 254 -5.96 -41.26 9.39
CA LYS A 254 -6.12 -42.30 10.42
C LYS A 254 -5.31 -42.01 11.68
N LYS A 255 -4.13 -41.39 11.51
CA LYS A 255 -3.23 -41.07 12.63
C LYS A 255 -3.70 -39.88 13.45
N ILE A 256 -4.23 -38.85 12.78
CA ILE A 256 -4.59 -37.60 13.44
C ILE A 256 -5.97 -37.72 14.09
N LYS A 257 -6.04 -37.40 15.39
CA LYS A 257 -7.31 -37.20 16.08
C LYS A 257 -7.96 -35.90 15.63
N LEU A 258 -9.14 -36.03 15.04
CA LEU A 258 -9.91 -34.91 14.49
C LEU A 258 -10.80 -34.28 15.56
N ASP A 259 -10.19 -33.66 16.56
CA ASP A 259 -10.90 -32.93 17.62
C ASP A 259 -10.93 -31.44 17.31
N ALA A 260 -12.05 -30.95 16.80
CA ALA A 260 -12.22 -29.55 16.48
C ALA A 260 -12.38 -28.71 17.77
N ALA A 261 -11.49 -27.74 17.97
CA ALA A 261 -11.69 -26.72 19.00
C ALA A 261 -12.95 -25.88 18.70
N GLN A 262 -13.60 -25.34 19.73
CA GLN A 262 -14.85 -24.58 19.59
C GLN A 262 -14.72 -23.45 18.54
N GLY A 263 -15.62 -23.45 17.56
CA GLY A 263 -15.63 -22.47 16.46
C GLY A 263 -14.52 -22.65 15.41
N THR A 264 -13.89 -23.82 15.35
CA THR A 264 -12.98 -24.25 14.29
C THR A 264 -13.63 -25.41 13.51
N VAL A 265 -13.37 -25.49 12.21
CA VAL A 265 -13.82 -26.56 11.32
C VAL A 265 -12.58 -27.31 10.83
N LEU A 266 -12.65 -28.64 10.87
CA LEU A 266 -11.69 -29.55 10.27
C LEU A 266 -12.33 -30.19 9.04
N GLU A 267 -11.73 -30.01 7.87
CA GLU A 267 -12.22 -30.57 6.61
C GLU A 267 -11.19 -31.57 6.07
N PRO A 268 -11.27 -32.84 6.50
CA PRO A 268 -10.47 -33.90 5.92
C PRO A 268 -10.95 -34.19 4.49
N LYS A 269 -10.01 -34.31 3.55
CA LYS A 269 -10.29 -34.60 2.16
C LYS A 269 -9.16 -35.45 1.57
N HIS A 270 -9.53 -36.37 0.70
CA HIS A 270 -8.59 -37.05 -0.19
C HIS A 270 -8.71 -36.43 -1.58
N GLN A 271 -7.60 -35.99 -2.18
CA GLN A 271 -7.61 -35.36 -3.50
C GLN A 271 -6.38 -35.76 -4.32
N GLY A 272 -6.59 -36.59 -5.34
CA GLY A 272 -5.50 -37.15 -6.12
C GLY A 272 -4.58 -38.00 -5.24
N ASP A 273 -3.27 -37.79 -5.33
CA ASP A 273 -2.27 -38.55 -4.57
C ASP A 273 -1.87 -37.87 -3.25
N VAL A 274 -2.78 -37.13 -2.61
CA VAL A 274 -2.55 -36.49 -1.30
C VAL A 274 -3.78 -36.55 -0.39
N ASP A 275 -3.50 -36.73 0.91
CA ASP A 275 -4.44 -36.47 1.99
C ASP A 275 -4.31 -35.00 2.42
N ILE A 276 -5.44 -34.34 2.62
CA ILE A 276 -5.52 -32.93 2.98
C ILE A 276 -6.41 -32.79 4.22
N ILE A 277 -5.98 -31.99 5.20
CA ILE A 277 -6.86 -31.51 6.26
C ILE A 277 -6.80 -29.99 6.27
N VAL A 278 -7.94 -29.35 6.04
CA VAL A 278 -8.07 -27.89 6.18
C VAL A 278 -8.58 -27.58 7.60
N VAL A 279 -7.84 -26.73 8.31
CA VAL A 279 -8.19 -26.22 9.64
C VAL A 279 -8.51 -24.74 9.50
N ARG A 280 -9.78 -24.37 9.73
CA ARG A 280 -10.24 -23.00 9.51
C ARG A 280 -11.28 -22.56 10.53
N GLN A 281 -11.49 -21.26 10.68
CA GLN A 281 -12.56 -20.74 11.54
C GLN A 281 -13.94 -21.11 10.98
N GLN A 282 -14.87 -21.49 11.85
CA GLN A 282 -16.26 -21.69 11.47
C GLN A 282 -16.89 -20.35 11.04
N THR A 283 -17.43 -20.34 9.84
CA THR A 283 -18.17 -19.22 9.27
C THR A 283 -19.67 -19.47 9.40
N THR A 284 -20.45 -18.41 9.61
CA THR A 284 -21.91 -18.42 9.53
C THR A 284 -22.36 -17.50 8.40
N LYS A 285 -23.67 -17.45 8.11
CA LYS A 285 -24.20 -16.51 7.10
C LYS A 285 -23.91 -15.04 7.44
N THR A 286 -23.71 -14.69 8.71
CA THR A 286 -23.54 -13.31 9.18
C THR A 286 -22.21 -13.05 9.88
N SER A 287 -21.36 -14.07 10.10
CA SER A 287 -20.13 -13.92 10.88
C SER A 287 -19.03 -14.90 10.49
N GLY A 288 -17.81 -14.65 10.97
CA GLY A 288 -16.67 -15.57 10.82
C GLY A 288 -15.80 -15.36 9.59
N TYR A 289 -16.13 -14.39 8.74
CA TYR A 289 -15.31 -13.98 7.58
C TYR A 289 -14.03 -13.20 7.96
N HIS A 290 -13.89 -12.86 9.25
CA HIS A 290 -12.73 -12.21 9.84
C HIS A 290 -12.17 -13.08 10.97
N THR A 291 -10.89 -13.41 10.89
CA THR A 291 -10.17 -14.14 11.94
C THR A 291 -9.45 -13.18 12.86
N LYS A 292 -9.93 -13.05 14.10
CA LYS A 292 -9.28 -12.22 15.13
C LYS A 292 -7.91 -12.80 15.52
N PRO A 293 -6.94 -12.00 16.00
CA PRO A 293 -5.59 -12.48 16.33
C PRO A 293 -5.55 -13.70 17.25
N ALA A 294 -6.36 -13.73 18.32
CA ALA A 294 -6.44 -14.88 19.22
C ALA A 294 -6.89 -16.17 18.51
N LYS A 295 -7.82 -16.04 17.55
CA LYS A 295 -8.33 -17.17 16.76
C LYS A 295 -7.32 -17.62 15.70
N VAL A 296 -6.55 -16.70 15.13
CA VAL A 296 -5.43 -17.01 14.22
C VAL A 296 -4.44 -17.95 14.91
N LEU A 297 -4.01 -17.58 16.12
CA LEU A 297 -3.08 -18.40 16.91
C LEU A 297 -3.71 -19.74 17.32
N ALA A 298 -4.99 -19.76 17.69
CA ALA A 298 -5.68 -21.00 18.04
C ALA A 298 -5.78 -21.98 16.85
N ILE A 299 -6.03 -21.47 15.64
CA ILE A 299 -6.06 -22.28 14.41
C ILE A 299 -4.67 -22.86 14.11
N PHE A 300 -3.63 -22.02 14.18
CA PHE A 300 -2.26 -22.46 13.95
C PHE A 300 -1.81 -23.48 15.00
N HIS A 301 -2.07 -23.23 16.29
CA HIS A 301 -1.73 -24.14 17.38
C HIS A 301 -2.40 -25.51 17.20
N LEU A 302 -3.70 -25.54 16.88
CA LEU A 302 -4.40 -26.79 16.61
C LEU A 302 -3.78 -27.54 15.42
N ALA A 303 -3.53 -26.85 14.31
CA ALA A 303 -2.95 -27.45 13.12
C ALA A 303 -1.51 -27.95 13.35
N ARG A 304 -0.71 -27.22 14.13
CA ARG A 304 0.63 -27.63 14.56
C ARG A 304 0.58 -28.89 15.42
N ALA A 305 -0.30 -28.93 16.42
CA ALA A 305 -0.49 -30.11 17.26
C ALA A 305 -0.93 -31.34 16.45
N MET A 306 -1.83 -31.15 15.47
CA MET A 306 -2.23 -32.21 14.54
C MET A 306 -1.06 -32.70 13.68
N ALA A 307 -0.22 -31.81 13.18
CA ALA A 307 0.96 -32.19 12.40
C ALA A 307 1.97 -33.01 13.23
N ARG A 308 2.15 -32.65 14.52
CA ARG A 308 3.06 -33.38 15.42
C ARG A 308 2.62 -34.81 15.73
N GLN A 309 1.32 -35.09 15.74
CA GLN A 309 0.79 -36.47 15.89
C GLN A 309 1.25 -37.42 14.76
N LEU A 310 1.83 -36.91 13.68
CA LEU A 310 2.37 -37.72 12.61
C LEU A 310 3.77 -38.28 12.92
N LEU A 311 4.47 -37.67 13.88
CA LEU A 311 5.77 -38.13 14.40
C LEU A 311 5.62 -39.32 15.37
N ASP A 312 4.43 -39.45 15.97
CA ASP A 312 4.03 -40.59 16.82
C ASP A 312 3.63 -41.82 15.97
#